data_AF-V7ENW5-F1
#
_entry.id   AF-V7ENW5-F1
#
_cell.length_a   1.000
_cell.length_b   1.000
_cell.length_c   1.000
_cell.angle_alpha   90.00
_cell.angle_beta   90.00
_cell.angle_gamma   90.00
#
_symmetry.space_group_name_H-M   'P 1'
#
loop_
_entity.id
_entity.type
_entity.pdbx_description
1 polymer ?
#
loop_
_entity_poly.entity_id
_entity_poly.type
_entity_poly.pdbx_seq_one_letter_code
_entity_poly.pdbx_strand_id
1 'polypeptide(L)' 'MLQAILRALSAPEPARLPDPDARLALAALLVRVAKTDGLYSAEEVEHIDRVLMARHGIGPFEVAKLRSEAESL' A
#
# COMPACT_ATOMS: atom_id res chain seq x y z
N MET A 1 -8.53 18.78 19.46
CA MET A 1 -7.43 17.78 19.48
C MET A 1 -7.77 16.60 20.39
N LEU A 2 -7.84 16.76 21.72
CA LEU A 2 -8.05 15.64 22.66
C LEU A 2 -9.34 14.84 22.43
N GLN A 3 -10.48 15.52 22.23
CA GLN A 3 -11.77 14.86 21.92
C GLN A 3 -11.73 14.02 20.64
N ALA A 4 -10.95 14.42 19.62
CA ALA A 4 -10.84 13.68 18.38
C ALA A 4 -10.06 12.36 18.58
N ILE A 5 -9.02 12.40 19.42
CA ILE A 5 -8.23 11.22 19.79
C ILE A 5 -9.09 10.23 20.58
N LEU A 6 -9.85 10.70 21.58
CA LEU A 6 -10.73 9.82 22.37
C LEU A 6 -11.82 9.18 21.50
N ARG A 7 -12.37 9.90 20.51
CA ARG A 7 -13.33 9.35 19.56
C ARG A 7 -12.71 8.28 18.66
N ALA A 8 -11.49 8.49 18.17
CA ALA A 8 -10.79 7.53 17.32
C ALA A 8 -10.48 6.22 18.07
N LEU A 9 -10.12 6.30 19.36
CA LEU A 9 -9.84 5.14 20.20
C LEU A 9 -11.09 4.35 20.60
N SER A 10 -12.27 4.99 20.57
CA SER A 10 -13.55 4.39 20.97
C SER A 10 -14.41 3.95 19.79
N ALA A 11 -13.98 4.21 18.56
CA ALA A 11 -14.74 3.91 17.37
C ALA A 11 -14.72 2.38 17.10
N PRO A 12 -15.84 1.81 16.60
CA PRO A 12 -15.83 0.45 16.08
C PRO A 12 -14.75 0.32 15.01
N GLU A 13 -14.13 -0.87 14.93
CA GLU A 13 -13.04 -1.12 14.01
C GLU A 13 -13.46 -0.72 12.58
N PRO A 14 -12.68 0.13 11.89
CA PRO A 14 -13.06 0.64 10.58
C PRO A 14 -13.32 -0.54 9.66
N ALA A 15 -14.41 -0.44 8.88
CA ALA A 15 -14.78 -1.46 7.93
C ALA A 15 -13.58 -1.80 7.06
N ARG A 16 -13.24 -3.10 6.99
CA ARG A 16 -12.15 -3.57 6.15
C ARG A 16 -12.50 -3.16 4.71
N LEU A 17 -11.57 -2.45 4.07
CA LEU A 17 -11.71 -2.12 2.65
C LEU A 17 -11.95 -3.42 1.86
N PRO A 18 -12.80 -3.41 0.82
CA PRO A 18 -12.99 -4.57 -0.03
C PRO A 18 -11.64 -5.01 -0.62
N ASP A 19 -11.46 -6.32 -0.82
CA ASP A 19 -10.16 -6.97 -1.08
C ASP A 19 -9.59 -6.85 -2.52
N PRO A 20 -10.01 -5.88 -3.37
CA PRO A 20 -9.11 -5.27 -4.34
C PRO A 20 -8.54 -3.92 -3.85
N ASP A 21 -9.39 -3.08 -3.23
CA ASP A 21 -9.02 -1.73 -2.81
C ASP A 21 -7.95 -1.74 -1.71
N ALA A 22 -8.04 -2.68 -0.76
CA ALA A 22 -7.07 -2.72 0.35
C ALA A 22 -5.64 -3.00 -0.13
N ARG A 23 -5.50 -3.93 -1.08
CA ARG A 23 -4.20 -4.34 -1.64
C ARG A 23 -3.65 -3.28 -2.57
N LEU A 24 -4.49 -2.75 -3.45
CA LEU A 24 -4.13 -1.67 -4.37
C LEU A 24 -3.78 -0.38 -3.62
N ALA A 25 -4.55 -0.02 -2.59
CA ALA A 25 -4.29 1.15 -1.76
C ALA A 25 -2.95 1.03 -1.03
N LEU A 26 -2.62 -0.15 -0.49
CA LEU A 26 -1.31 -0.39 0.10
C LEU A 26 -0.20 -0.19 -0.94
N ALA A 27 -0.31 -0.83 -2.10
CA ALA A 27 0.69 -0.73 -3.15
C ALA A 27 0.87 0.75 -3.58
N ALA A 28 -0.21 1.51 -3.73
CA ALA A 28 -0.18 2.92 -4.06
C ALA A 28 0.50 3.77 -2.98
N LEU A 29 0.29 3.45 -1.70
CA LEU A 29 0.98 4.12 -0.59
C LEU A 29 2.49 3.85 -0.63
N LEU A 30 2.91 2.61 -0.88
CA LEU A 30 4.32 2.25 -0.99
C LEU A 30 5.00 2.96 -2.16
N VAL A 31 4.35 2.97 -3.33
CA VAL A 31 4.83 3.69 -4.53
C VAL A 31 4.92 5.19 -4.25
N ARG A 32 3.94 5.77 -3.57
CA ARG A 32 3.96 7.20 -3.22
C ARG A 32 5.11 7.53 -2.28
N VAL A 33 5.40 6.67 -1.30
CA VAL A 33 6.54 6.83 -0.39
C VAL A 33 7.87 6.74 -1.14
N ALA A 34 8.04 5.75 -2.02
CA ALA A 34 9.25 5.61 -2.84
C ALA A 34 9.47 6.83 -3.74
N LYS A 35 8.41 7.43 -4.28
CA LYS A 35 8.52 8.65 -5.11
C LYS A 35 8.85 9.93 -4.33
N THR A 36 8.90 9.92 -2.99
CA THR A 36 9.02 11.16 -2.19
C THR A 36 10.35 11.88 -2.33
N ASP A 37 11.43 11.16 -2.61
CA ASP A 37 12.77 11.74 -2.80
C ASP A 37 13.02 12.21 -4.25
N GLY A 38 12.02 12.04 -5.13
CA GLY A 38 12.07 12.43 -6.53
C GLY A 38 12.75 11.40 -7.44
N LEU A 39 13.25 10.28 -6.91
CA LEU A 39 13.90 9.22 -7.67
C LEU A 39 13.25 7.87 -7.37
N TYR A 40 12.31 7.46 -8.22
CA TYR A 40 11.78 6.11 -8.15
C TYR A 40 12.72 5.10 -8.83
N SER A 41 13.56 4.48 -8.02
CA SER A 41 14.67 3.61 -8.42
C SER A 41 14.26 2.15 -8.62
N ALA A 42 15.11 1.38 -9.33
CA ALA A 42 14.91 -0.06 -9.48
C ALA A 42 14.98 -0.82 -8.14
N GLU A 43 15.83 -0.36 -7.21
CA GLU A 43 15.95 -0.96 -5.88
C GLU A 43 14.65 -0.81 -5.07
N GLU A 44 13.96 0.33 -5.19
CA GLU A 44 12.67 0.54 -4.55
C GLU A 44 11.57 -0.30 -5.18
N VAL A 45 11.57 -0.44 -6.51
CA VAL A 45 10.67 -1.36 -7.21
C VAL A 45 10.85 -2.78 -6.69
N GLU A 46 12.09 -3.28 -6.62
CA GLU A 46 12.39 -4.61 -6.10
C GLU A 46 11.99 -4.77 -4.63
N HIS A 47 12.15 -3.71 -3.83
CA HIS A 47 11.76 -3.72 -2.43
C HIS A 47 10.24 -3.77 -2.26
N ILE A 48 9.50 -2.95 -3.00
CA ILE A 48 8.04 -2.96 -3.03
C ILE A 48 7.54 -4.34 -3.44
N ASP A 49 8.11 -4.90 -4.51
CA ASP A 49 7.70 -6.19 -5.03
C ASP A 49 7.92 -7.31 -3.99
N ARG A 50 9.07 -7.30 -3.29
CA ARG A 50 9.33 -8.24 -2.18
C ARG A 50 8.33 -8.11 -1.03
N VAL A 51 7.99 -6.89 -0.64
CA VAL A 51 7.01 -6.63 0.44
C VAL A 51 5.62 -7.12 0.03
N LEU A 52 5.19 -6.84 -1.20
CA LEU A 52 3.87 -7.25 -1.70
C LEU A 52 3.75 -8.77 -1.86
N MET A 53 4.79 -9.44 -2.37
CA MET A 53 4.86 -10.90 -2.43
C MET A 53 4.74 -11.51 -1.03
N ALA A 54 5.54 -11.03 -0.08
CA ALA A 54 5.55 -11.55 1.28
C ALA A 54 4.22 -11.31 2.01
N ARG A 55 3.58 -10.15 1.80
CA ARG A 55 2.35 -9.78 2.50
C ARG A 55 1.12 -10.51 1.96
N HIS A 56 1.06 -10.71 0.64
CA HIS A 56 -0.15 -11.21 -0.03
C HIS A 56 -0.03 -12.65 -0.53
N GLY A 57 1.16 -13.26 -0.48
CA GLY A 57 1.38 -14.63 -0.94
C GLY A 57 1.13 -14.82 -2.44
N ILE A 58 1.33 -13.76 -3.23
CA ILE A 58 1.11 -13.75 -4.67
C ILE A 58 2.45 -13.79 -5.43
N GLY A 59 2.41 -14.27 -6.67
CA GLY A 59 3.58 -14.42 -7.51
C GLY A 59 4.12 -13.10 -8.06
N PRO A 60 5.31 -13.15 -8.69
CA PRO A 60 5.99 -11.95 -9.21
C PRO A 60 5.19 -11.26 -10.33
N PHE A 61 4.43 -12.01 -11.13
CA PHE A 61 3.59 -11.44 -12.19
C PHE A 61 2.40 -10.67 -11.62
N GLU A 62 1.73 -11.24 -10.61
CA GLU A 62 0.62 -10.59 -9.92
C GLU A 62 1.08 -9.33 -9.18
N VAL A 63 2.26 -9.38 -8.55
CA VAL A 63 2.87 -8.21 -7.91
C VAL A 63 3.21 -7.12 -8.93
N ALA A 64 3.85 -7.47 -10.05
CA ALA A 64 4.18 -6.49 -11.08
C ALA A 64 2.92 -5.80 -11.65
N LYS A 65 1.83 -6.57 -11.85
CA LYS A 65 0.53 -6.03 -12.26
C LYS A 65 -0.04 -5.07 -11.20
N LEU A 66 -0.07 -5.51 -9.94
CA LEU A 66 -0.57 -4.72 -8.82
C LEU A 66 0.22 -3.41 -8.65
N ARG A 67 1.55 -3.46 -8.76
CA ARG A 67 2.41 -2.29 -8.70
C ARG A 67 2.16 -1.35 -9.88
N SER A 68 1.99 -1.87 -11.09
CA SER A 68 1.65 -1.05 -12.26
C SER A 68 0.31 -0.32 -12.10
N GLU A 69 -0.70 -0.99 -11.55
CA GLU A 69 -1.98 -0.36 -11.20
C GLU A 69 -1.79 0.73 -10.14
N ALA A 70 -1.01 0.45 -9.09
CA ALA A 70 -0.69 1.41 -8.03
C ALA A 70 0.10 2.63 -8.52
N GLU A 71 0.97 2.48 -9.53
CA GLU A 71 1.73 3.57 -10.13
C GLU A 71 0.86 4.59 -10.88
N SER A 72 -0.37 4.21 -11.25
CA SER A 72 -1.36 5.05 -11.92
C SER A 72 -2.28 5.86 -10.99
N LEU A 73 -2.12 5.70 -9.66
CA LEU A 73 -2.90 6.38 -8.61
C LEU A 73 -2.14 7.54 -7.97
#